data_AF-A0A7W0KPK7-F1
#
_entry.id   AF-A0A7W0KPK7-F1
#
_cell.length_a   1.000
_cell.length_b   1.000
_cell.length_c   1.000
_cell.angle_alpha   90.00
_cell.angle_beta   90.00
_cell.angle_gamma   90.00
#
_symmetry.space_group_name_H-M   'P 1'
#
loop_
_entity.id
_entity.type
_entity.pdbx_description
1 polymer ?
#
loop_
_entity_poly.entity_id
_entity_poly.type
_entity_poly.pdbx_seq_one_letter_code
_entity_poly.pdbx_strand_id
1 'polypeptide(L)'
;MPTVRPATPDDLPRVGTVLAAAFADDPVWSWMAPPSVHWADRAAAWFSTEAAIQLRGHGEVLVDDSVRGAAIWSPPGRWKGTLRESIAIVRPSLRLFRRRTPRTLRAHVRLEAQHPT
;
A
#
# COMPACT_ATOMS: atom_id res chain seq x y z
N MET A 1 -10.68 -10.07 -21.66
CA MET A 1 -9.97 -9.02 -20.90
C MET A 1 -10.82 -8.68 -19.70
N PRO A 2 -10.29 -8.65 -18.48
CA PRO A 2 -11.07 -8.23 -17.31
C PRO A 2 -11.49 -6.76 -17.49
N THR A 3 -12.74 -6.44 -17.17
CA THR A 3 -13.21 -5.05 -17.11
C THR A 3 -12.60 -4.39 -15.87
N VAL A 4 -12.11 -3.17 -16.03
CA VAL A 4 -11.52 -2.36 -14.95
C VAL A 4 -12.50 -1.25 -14.57
N ARG A 5 -12.70 -1.06 -13.26
CA ARG A 5 -13.56 -0.01 -12.70
C ARG A 5 -12.89 0.67 -11.51
N PRO A 6 -13.31 1.90 -11.16
CA PRO A 6 -12.99 2.49 -9.87
C PRO A 6 -13.44 1.58 -8.72
N ALA A 7 -12.61 1.47 -7.70
CA ALA A 7 -12.95 0.79 -6.46
C ALA A 7 -13.92 1.64 -5.62
N THR A 8 -14.78 0.97 -4.87
CA THR A 8 -15.61 1.57 -3.83
C THR A 8 -15.02 1.27 -2.45
N PRO A 9 -15.51 1.92 -1.37
CA PRO A 9 -15.08 1.58 -0.01
C PRO A 9 -15.29 0.09 0.35
N ASP A 10 -16.29 -0.56 -0.23
CA ASP A 10 -16.62 -1.97 0.04
C ASP A 10 -15.58 -2.94 -0.57
N ASP A 11 -14.85 -2.51 -1.60
CA ASP A 11 -13.79 -3.31 -2.23
C ASP A 11 -12.51 -3.35 -1.37
N LEU A 12 -12.30 -2.37 -0.48
CA LEU A 12 -11.02 -2.13 0.22
C LEU A 12 -10.49 -3.34 1.01
N PRO A 13 -11.31 -4.13 1.74
CA PRO A 13 -10.80 -5.33 2.43
C PRO A 13 -10.28 -6.38 1.44
N ARG A 14 -10.94 -6.51 0.28
CA ARG A 14 -10.54 -7.47 -0.76
C ARG A 14 -9.31 -7.00 -1.51
N VAL A 15 -9.21 -5.71 -1.82
CA VAL A 15 -8.00 -5.06 -2.37
C VAL A 15 -6.79 -5.37 -1.48
N GLY A 16 -6.92 -5.17 -0.16
CA GLY A 16 -5.84 -5.48 0.78
C GLY A 16 -5.39 -6.93 0.69
N THR A 17 -6.33 -7.87 0.72
CA THR A 17 -6.06 -9.32 0.66
C THR A 17 -5.36 -9.71 -0.64
N VAL A 18 -5.83 -9.20 -1.76
CA VAL A 18 -5.29 -9.51 -3.09
C VAL A 18 -3.87 -8.99 -3.27
N LEU A 19 -3.62 -7.73 -2.86
CA LEU A 19 -2.28 -7.16 -2.96
C LEU A 19 -1.31 -7.83 -1.97
N ALA A 20 -1.78 -8.20 -0.78
CA ALA A 20 -0.97 -8.99 0.15
C ALA A 20 -0.54 -10.33 -0.46
N ALA A 21 -1.46 -11.04 -1.14
CA ALA A 21 -1.13 -12.28 -1.83
C ALA A 21 -0.18 -12.05 -3.02
N ALA A 22 -0.44 -11.02 -3.84
CA ALA A 22 0.37 -10.70 -5.02
C ALA A 22 1.83 -10.35 -4.68
N PHE A 23 2.06 -9.71 -3.53
CA PHE A 23 3.39 -9.26 -3.09
C PHE A 23 4.03 -10.16 -2.02
N ALA A 24 3.48 -11.34 -1.74
CA ALA A 24 3.98 -12.22 -0.68
C ALA A 24 5.44 -12.64 -0.87
N ASP A 25 5.84 -12.89 -2.11
CA ASP A 25 7.19 -13.31 -2.49
C ASP A 25 7.98 -12.18 -3.19
N ASP A 26 7.47 -10.95 -3.14
CA ASP A 26 8.13 -9.82 -3.78
C ASP A 26 9.44 -9.47 -3.06
N PRO A 27 10.57 -9.35 -3.77
CA PRO A 27 11.87 -9.08 -3.15
C PRO A 27 11.96 -7.74 -2.42
N VAL A 28 11.25 -6.71 -2.88
CA VAL A 28 11.22 -5.38 -2.25
C VAL A 28 10.46 -5.46 -0.93
N TRP A 29 9.28 -6.11 -0.93
CA TRP A 29 8.50 -6.31 0.27
C TRP A 29 9.19 -7.23 1.30
N SER A 30 9.83 -8.30 0.83
CA SER A 30 10.63 -9.22 1.66
C SER A 30 11.87 -8.57 2.25
N TRP A 31 12.40 -7.51 1.62
CA TRP A 31 13.49 -6.71 2.13
C TRP A 31 13.00 -5.73 3.23
N MET A 32 11.86 -5.07 3.01
CA MET A 32 11.28 -4.10 3.96
C MET A 32 10.70 -4.79 5.20
N ALA A 33 9.87 -5.81 5.01
CA ALA A 33 9.23 -6.56 6.09
C ALA A 33 10.08 -7.78 6.48
N PRO A 34 10.21 -8.10 7.78
CA PRO A 34 10.81 -9.37 8.18
C PRO A 34 9.89 -10.54 7.77
N PRO A 35 10.46 -11.73 7.48
CA PRO A 35 9.66 -12.94 7.26
C PRO A 35 8.67 -13.14 8.42
N SER A 36 7.40 -13.41 8.11
CA SER A 36 6.35 -13.54 9.12
C SER A 36 5.20 -14.41 8.63
N VAL A 37 4.76 -15.34 9.47
CA VAL A 37 3.51 -16.11 9.26
C VAL A 37 2.26 -15.23 9.23
N HIS A 38 2.36 -13.98 9.70
CA HIS A 38 1.27 -13.00 9.70
C HIS A 38 1.37 -12.01 8.53
N TRP A 39 2.12 -12.35 7.48
CA TRP A 39 2.25 -11.50 6.30
C TRP A 39 0.87 -11.16 5.72
N ALA A 40 0.04 -12.18 5.46
CA ALA A 40 -1.28 -12.01 4.85
C ALA A 40 -2.12 -10.95 5.58
N ASP A 41 -2.29 -11.07 6.89
CA ASP A 41 -3.11 -10.14 7.68
C ASP A 41 -2.52 -8.72 7.72
N ARG A 42 -1.20 -8.60 7.88
CA ARG A 42 -0.55 -7.31 8.12
C ARG A 42 -0.38 -6.52 6.83
N ALA A 43 0.02 -7.20 5.76
CA ALA A 43 0.10 -6.60 4.44
C ALA A 43 -1.30 -6.23 3.95
N ALA A 44 -2.32 -7.07 4.19
CA ALA A 44 -3.69 -6.75 3.80
C ALA A 44 -4.20 -5.50 4.52
N ALA A 45 -3.97 -5.38 5.83
CA ALA A 45 -4.32 -4.18 6.59
C ALA A 45 -3.58 -2.93 6.08
N TRP A 46 -2.30 -3.07 5.71
CA TRP A 46 -1.50 -1.98 5.16
C TRP A 46 -2.01 -1.53 3.79
N PHE A 47 -2.16 -2.45 2.84
CA PHE A 47 -2.64 -2.16 1.49
C PHE A 47 -4.08 -1.64 1.49
N SER A 48 -4.95 -2.17 2.35
CA SER A 48 -6.31 -1.66 2.51
C SER A 48 -6.33 -0.23 3.03
N THR A 49 -5.42 0.11 3.96
CA THR A 49 -5.28 1.47 4.49
C THR A 49 -4.73 2.42 3.42
N GLU A 50 -3.73 2.00 2.64
CA GLU A 50 -3.18 2.79 1.54
C GLU A 50 -4.25 3.07 0.47
N ALA A 51 -4.99 2.04 0.06
CA ALA A 51 -6.11 2.20 -0.87
C ALA A 51 -7.19 3.15 -0.32
N ALA A 52 -7.51 3.05 0.98
CA ALA A 52 -8.48 3.95 1.62
C ALA A 52 -8.02 5.42 1.64
N ILE A 53 -6.72 5.65 1.81
CA ILE A 53 -6.11 6.99 1.74
C ILE A 53 -6.28 7.55 0.33
N GLN A 54 -5.86 6.80 -0.70
CA GLN A 54 -5.92 7.27 -2.08
C GLN A 54 -7.36 7.49 -2.55
N LEU A 55 -8.28 6.59 -2.18
CA LEU A 55 -9.70 6.70 -2.51
C LEU A 55 -10.39 7.92 -1.89
N ARG A 56 -9.93 8.37 -0.70
CA ARG A 56 -10.47 9.57 -0.02
C ARG A 56 -9.78 10.86 -0.45
N GLY A 57 -8.56 10.77 -0.96
CA GLY A 57 -7.74 11.89 -1.37
C GLY A 57 -7.92 12.22 -2.85
N HIS A 58 -6.80 12.50 -3.51
CA HIS A 58 -6.74 12.78 -4.95
C HIS A 58 -6.29 11.57 -5.77
N GLY A 59 -6.11 10.40 -5.15
CA GLY A 59 -5.64 9.21 -5.81
C GLY A 59 -6.74 8.45 -6.53
N GLU A 60 -6.34 7.40 -7.24
CA GLU A 60 -7.26 6.48 -7.90
C GLU A 60 -6.96 5.05 -7.44
N VAL A 61 -8.02 4.30 -7.15
CA VAL A 61 -7.94 2.87 -6.91
C VAL A 61 -8.79 2.18 -7.96
N LEU A 62 -8.16 1.32 -8.76
CA LEU A 62 -8.81 0.58 -9.83
C LEU A 62 -8.81 -0.91 -9.49
N VAL A 63 -9.92 -1.59 -9.75
CA VAL A 63 -10.10 -3.03 -9.53
C VAL A 63 -10.74 -3.68 -10.75
N ASP A 64 -10.56 -4.99 -10.88
CA ASP A 64 -11.42 -5.77 -11.79
C ASP A 64 -12.81 -6.02 -11.15
N ASP A 65 -13.79 -6.45 -11.96
CA ASP A 65 -15.18 -6.67 -11.50
C ASP A 65 -15.30 -7.60 -10.28
N SER A 66 -14.34 -8.52 -10.14
CA SER A 66 -14.28 -9.54 -9.07
C SER A 66 -13.24 -9.25 -7.99
N VAL A 67 -12.61 -8.07 -8.04
CA VAL A 67 -11.49 -7.67 -7.18
C VAL A 67 -10.43 -8.76 -7.05
N ARG A 68 -9.95 -9.30 -8.18
CA ARG A 68 -8.81 -10.23 -8.26
C ARG A 68 -7.48 -9.53 -8.49
N GLY A 69 -7.54 -8.26 -8.87
CA GLY A 69 -6.39 -7.37 -9.03
C GLY A 69 -6.78 -5.96 -8.61
N ALA A 70 -5.78 -5.19 -8.20
CA ALA A 70 -5.96 -3.78 -7.85
C ALA A 70 -4.74 -2.97 -8.29
N ALA A 71 -4.97 -1.72 -8.66
CA ALA A 71 -3.94 -0.73 -8.88
C ALA A 71 -4.25 0.53 -8.07
N ILE A 72 -3.24 1.07 -7.40
CA ILE A 72 -3.34 2.25 -6.56
C ILE A 72 -2.43 3.32 -7.16
N TRP A 73 -2.99 4.48 -7.47
CA TRP A 73 -2.30 5.58 -8.15
C TRP A 73 -2.44 6.86 -7.35
N SER A 74 -1.38 7.67 -7.38
CA SER A 74 -1.40 9.06 -6.92
C SER A 74 -1.11 9.98 -8.10
N PRO A 75 -1.77 11.16 -8.19
CA PRO A 75 -1.50 12.08 -9.28
C PRO A 75 -0.09 12.68 -9.19
N PRO A 76 0.47 13.15 -10.32
CA PRO A 76 1.73 13.87 -10.35
C PRO A 76 1.76 15.03 -9.35
N GLY A 77 2.89 15.22 -8.66
CA GLY A 77 3.05 16.27 -7.64
C GLY A 77 2.25 16.05 -6.34
N ARG A 78 1.49 14.96 -6.22
CA ARG A 78 0.65 14.62 -5.05
C ARG A 78 0.96 13.25 -4.45
N TRP A 79 2.08 12.64 -4.83
CA TRP A 79 2.53 11.36 -4.26
C TRP A 79 2.86 11.46 -2.76
N LYS A 80 3.19 12.65 -2.27
CA LYS A 80 3.30 12.92 -0.84
C LYS A 80 1.90 13.12 -0.26
N GLY A 81 1.46 12.17 0.54
CA GLY A 81 0.24 12.29 1.33
C GLY A 81 0.29 13.49 2.29
N THR A 82 -0.88 13.98 2.67
CA THR A 82 -1.04 14.95 3.75
C THR A 82 -0.57 14.36 5.08
N LEU A 83 -0.25 15.22 6.06
CA LEU A 83 0.17 14.76 7.39
C LEU A 83 -0.84 13.80 8.04
N ARG A 84 -2.14 13.99 7.79
CA ARG A 84 -3.21 13.12 8.27
C ARG A 84 -3.16 11.73 7.64
N GLU A 85 -2.91 11.65 6.35
CA GLU A 85 -2.78 10.40 5.60
C GLU A 85 -1.54 9.63 6.05
N SER A 86 -0.41 10.34 6.22
CA SER A 86 0.81 9.78 6.78
C SER A 86 0.57 9.19 8.18
N ILE A 87 -0.21 9.84 9.04
CA ILE A 87 -0.55 9.30 10.37
C ILE A 87 -1.37 8.02 10.28
N ALA A 88 -2.34 7.95 9.35
CA ALA A 88 -3.20 6.77 9.19
C ALA A 88 -2.40 5.51 8.81
N ILE A 89 -1.35 5.65 7.99
CA ILE A 89 -0.50 4.53 7.56
C ILE A 89 0.55 4.13 8.62
N VAL A 90 0.84 4.97 9.65
CA VAL A 90 1.87 4.67 10.67
C VAL A 90 1.61 3.36 11.38
N ARG A 91 0.40 3.18 11.94
CA ARG A 91 0.07 1.99 12.75
C ARG A 91 0.19 0.68 11.95
N PRO A 92 -0.40 0.54 10.74
CA PRO A 92 -0.21 -0.66 9.95
C PRO A 92 1.26 -0.84 9.51
N SER A 93 1.98 0.24 9.21
CA SER A 93 3.42 0.19 8.86
C SER A 93 4.27 -0.39 9.99
N LEU A 94 4.04 0.07 11.24
CA LEU A 94 4.73 -0.48 12.42
C LEU A 94 4.42 -1.97 12.63
N ARG A 95 3.18 -2.40 12.37
CA ARG A 95 2.79 -3.80 12.47
C ARG A 95 3.43 -4.67 11.39
N LEU A 96 3.54 -4.16 10.17
CA LEU A 96 4.10 -4.86 9.02
C LEU A 96 5.63 -4.94 9.08
N PHE A 97 6.31 -3.80 9.22
CA PHE A 97 7.78 -3.72 9.15
C PHE A 97 8.48 -4.07 10.47
N ARG A 98 7.80 -3.92 11.62
CA ARG A 98 8.32 -4.25 12.97
C ARG A 98 9.78 -3.80 13.18
N ARG A 99 10.69 -4.73 13.46
CA ARG A 99 12.11 -4.50 13.73
C ARG A 99 12.87 -3.87 12.54
N ARG A 100 12.33 -3.96 11.33
CA ARG A 100 12.91 -3.35 10.12
C ARG A 100 12.34 -1.97 9.81
N THR A 101 11.48 -1.42 10.68
CA THR A 101 10.95 -0.05 10.53
C THR A 101 12.06 0.99 10.33
N PRO A 102 13.16 1.05 11.12
CA PRO A 102 14.21 2.04 10.91
C PRO A 102 14.93 1.90 9.56
N ARG A 103 15.08 0.66 9.06
CA ARG A 103 15.69 0.37 7.75
C ARG A 103 14.78 0.83 6.62
N THR A 104 13.49 0.57 6.73
CA THR A 104 12.48 0.95 5.73
C THR A 104 12.35 2.47 5.63
N LEU A 105 12.33 3.17 6.78
CA LEU A 105 12.34 4.64 6.82
C LEU A 105 13.58 5.24 6.14
N ARG A 106 14.78 4.72 6.42
CA ARG A 106 16.00 5.18 5.76
C ARG A 106 15.96 4.97 4.24
N ALA A 107 15.36 3.87 3.79
CA ALA A 107 15.16 3.60 2.37
C ALA A 107 14.23 4.63 1.74
N HIS A 108 13.10 4.90 2.40
CA HIS A 108 12.12 5.88 1.97
C HIS A 108 12.77 7.25 1.81
N VAL A 109 13.44 7.77 2.84
CA VAL A 109 14.13 9.08 2.80
C VAL A 109 15.17 9.18 1.66
N ARG A 110 15.90 8.09 1.38
CA ARG A 110 16.87 8.07 0.27
C ARG A 110 16.20 8.07 -1.11
N LEU A 111 15.11 7.33 -1.26
CA LEU A 111 14.28 7.35 -2.47
C LEU A 111 13.69 8.74 -2.68
N GLU A 112 13.11 9.34 -1.64
CA GLU A 112 12.57 10.72 -1.66
C GLU A 112 13.59 11.74 -2.15
N ALA A 113 14.84 11.64 -1.70
CA ALA A 113 15.92 12.54 -2.12
C ALA A 113 16.33 12.39 -3.60
N GLN A 114 15.98 11.27 -4.23
CA GLN A 114 16.32 10.95 -5.62
C GLN A 114 15.13 11.04 -6.57
N HIS A 115 13.91 11.25 -6.06
CA HIS A 115 12.73 11.35 -6.92
C HIS A 115 12.80 12.60 -7.80
N PRO A 116 12.71 12.46 -9.14
CA PRO A 116 12.63 13.61 -10.04
C PRO A 116 11.40 14.46 -9.70
N THR A 117 11.59 15.76 -9.60
CA THR A 117 10.52 16.76 -9.43
C THR A 117 9.79 17.03 -10.73
#